data_AF-A0A538UB58-F1
#
_entry.id   AF-A0A538UB58-F1
#
_cell.length_a   1.000
_cell.length_b   1.000
_cell.length_c   1.000
_cell.angle_alpha   90.00
_cell.angle_beta   90.00
_cell.angle_gamma   90.00
#
_symmetry.space_group_name_H-M   'P 1'
#
loop_
_entity.id
_entity.type
_entity.pdbx_description
1 polymer ?
#
loop_
_entity_poly.entity_id
_entity_poly.type
_entity_poly.pdbx_seq_one_letter_code
_entity_poly.pdbx_strand_id
1 'polypeptide(L)'
;MKLGQGRSGPSWRAAELRVLRPGLWLIAAAVVGMLLVEVWEGSRLAQLSLALGQDRTALELARARLAFVRADRERRATRAETAPLAARWGLAPADAKQVIALPSEYLAAGVTPDRDGEPASVLAWAERASRALVPEATARVRAQD
;
A
#
# COMPACT_ATOMS: atom_id res chain seq x y z
N MET A 1 57.17 57.62 36.85
CA MET A 1 57.78 56.30 36.55
C MET A 1 57.43 55.38 37.72
N LYS A 2 56.82 54.20 37.66
CA LYS A 2 56.51 53.18 36.63
C LYS A 2 55.07 52.68 36.91
N LEU A 3 54.14 52.79 35.97
CA LEU A 3 53.65 51.72 35.07
C LEU A 3 53.05 50.47 35.77
N GLY A 4 51.73 50.54 35.97
CA GLY A 4 50.71 49.56 35.56
C GLY A 4 51.02 48.07 35.75
N GLN A 5 50.50 47.51 36.84
CA GLN A 5 50.36 46.07 37.03
C GLN A 5 49.17 45.56 36.19
N GLY A 6 49.44 45.12 34.97
CA GLY A 6 48.49 44.38 34.14
C GLY A 6 48.23 43.00 34.75
N ARG A 7 47.00 42.74 35.18
CA ARG A 7 46.52 41.40 35.51
C ARG A 7 46.55 40.52 34.26
N SER A 8 47.58 39.70 34.11
CA SER A 8 47.60 38.62 33.12
C SER A 8 46.72 37.49 33.63
N GLY A 9 45.46 37.46 33.18
CA GLY A 9 44.60 36.30 33.35
C GLY A 9 45.20 35.07 32.65
N PRO A 10 44.93 33.86 33.14
CA PRO A 10 45.52 32.64 32.60
C PRO A 10 45.21 32.45 31.11
N SER A 11 46.27 32.40 30.30
CA SER A 11 46.24 32.22 28.84
C SER A 11 45.68 30.87 28.39
N TRP A 12 45.57 29.88 29.27
CA TRP A 12 45.06 28.55 28.92
C TRP A 12 43.55 28.49 28.68
N ARG A 13 42.79 29.53 29.03
CA ARG A 13 41.37 29.67 28.65
C ARG A 13 41.14 30.56 27.43
N ALA A 14 42.17 31.24 26.94
CA ALA A 14 42.03 32.20 25.86
C ALA A 14 42.53 31.57 24.54
N ALA A 15 41.59 31.09 23.73
CA ALA A 15 41.66 30.94 22.26
C ALA A 15 41.34 29.55 21.67
N GLU A 16 40.68 28.63 22.39
CA GLU A 16 40.10 27.43 21.75
C GLU A 16 38.76 27.66 21.03
N LEU A 17 38.45 28.92 20.70
CA LEU A 17 37.25 29.29 19.93
C LEU A 17 37.57 29.90 18.56
N ARG A 18 38.85 29.93 18.14
CA ARG A 18 39.24 30.80 17.02
C ARG A 18 40.17 30.20 15.97
N VAL A 19 40.06 28.90 15.71
CA VAL A 19 40.45 28.37 14.41
C VAL A 19 39.29 27.52 13.90
N LEU A 20 38.40 28.15 13.13
CA LEU A 20 37.67 27.45 12.08
C LEU A 20 38.73 26.69 11.29
N ARG A 21 38.91 25.39 11.55
CA ARG A 21 39.71 24.53 10.69
C ARG A 21 38.87 24.40 9.42
N PRO A 22 39.24 25.06 8.30
CA PRO A 22 38.44 25.01 7.08
C PRO A 22 38.24 23.57 6.61
N GLY A 23 39.20 22.67 6.90
CA GLY A 23 39.07 21.24 6.65
C GLY A 23 37.88 20.57 7.34
N LEU A 24 37.55 20.93 8.59
CA LEU A 24 36.40 20.34 9.29
C LEU A 24 35.07 20.79 8.68
N TRP A 25 35.00 22.05 8.24
CA TRP A 25 33.82 22.57 7.53
C TRP A 25 33.63 21.91 6.17
N LEU A 26 34.71 21.64 5.44
CA LEU A 26 34.65 20.90 4.17
C LEU A 26 34.17 19.46 4.38
N ILE A 27 34.66 18.78 5.42
CA ILE A 27 34.18 17.43 5.77
C ILE A 27 32.70 17.47 6.14
N ALA A 28 32.28 18.41 6.98
CA ALA A 28 30.87 18.56 7.35
C ALA A 28 29.98 18.83 6.13
N ALA A 29 30.41 19.72 5.22
CA ALA A 29 29.70 20.01 3.98
C ALA A 29 29.61 18.77 3.06
N ALA A 30 30.68 17.98 2.96
CA ALA A 30 30.69 16.75 2.18
C ALA A 30 29.73 15.70 2.75
N VAL A 31 29.71 15.51 4.07
CA VAL A 31 28.79 14.59 4.75
C VAL A 31 27.35 15.05 4.55
N VAL A 32 27.05 16.33 4.74
CA VAL A 32 25.71 16.88 4.51
C VAL A 32 25.29 16.73 3.04
N GLY A 33 26.21 16.98 2.10
CA GLY A 33 25.97 16.77 0.67
C GLY A 33 25.65 15.32 0.35
N MET A 34 26.39 14.37 0.91
CA MET A 34 26.14 12.95 0.71
C MET A 34 24.79 12.51 1.29
N LEU A 35 24.46 12.96 2.51
CA LEU A 35 23.16 12.69 3.12
C LEU A 35 22.00 13.29 2.31
N LEU A 36 22.18 14.48 1.74
CA LEU A 36 21.17 15.09 0.87
C LEU A 36 20.95 14.28 -0.41
N VAL A 37 22.01 13.71 -0.99
CA VAL A 37 21.92 12.82 -2.15
C VAL A 37 21.15 11.56 -1.77
N GLU A 38 21.48 10.92 -0.65
CA GLU A 38 20.78 9.71 -0.18
C GLU A 38 19.28 9.96 0.07
N VAL A 39 18.95 11.08 0.72
CA VAL A 39 17.54 11.48 0.94
C VAL A 39 16.85 11.79 -0.38
N TRP A 40 17.53 12.45 -1.31
CA TRP A 40 16.98 12.73 -2.63
C TRP A 40 16.69 11.45 -3.40
N GLU A 41 17.65 10.52 -3.46
CA GLU A 41 17.49 9.20 -4.07
C GLU A 41 16.34 8.41 -3.42
N GLY A 42 16.30 8.36 -2.09
CA GLY A 42 15.21 7.72 -1.35
C GLY A 42 13.84 8.33 -1.65
N SER A 43 13.76 9.67 -1.69
CA SER A 43 12.51 10.38 -2.03
C SER A 43 12.06 10.10 -3.46
N ARG A 44 13.00 10.04 -4.42
CA ARG A 44 12.72 9.73 -5.82
C ARG A 44 12.23 8.30 -5.99
N LEU A 45 12.88 7.35 -5.33
CA LEU A 45 12.45 5.94 -5.35
C LEU A 45 11.06 5.77 -4.72
N ALA A 46 10.76 6.46 -3.62
CA ALA A 46 9.44 6.44 -3.00
C ALA A 46 8.36 7.07 -3.91
N GLN A 47 8.67 8.17 -4.60
CA GLN A 47 7.77 8.77 -5.57
C GLN A 47 7.49 7.82 -6.75
N LEU A 48 8.53 7.19 -7.29
CA LEU A 48 8.40 6.25 -8.41
C LEU A 48 7.65 4.98 -8.01
N SER A 49 7.90 4.42 -6.81
CA SER A 49 7.19 3.23 -6.33
C SER A 49 5.71 3.51 -6.10
N LEU A 50 5.37 4.69 -5.59
CA LEU A 50 4.00 5.12 -5.41
C LEU A 50 3.28 5.31 -6.76
N ALA A 51 3.92 5.96 -7.73
CA ALA A 51 3.37 6.11 -9.07
C ALA A 51 3.15 4.76 -9.76
N LEU A 52 4.12 3.84 -9.69
CA LEU A 52 3.98 2.48 -10.21
C LEU A 52 2.86 1.70 -9.52
N GLY A 53 2.68 1.89 -8.21
CA GLY A 53 1.57 1.31 -7.45
C GLY A 53 0.22 1.81 -7.95
N GLN A 54 0.09 3.12 -8.17
CA GLN A 54 -1.12 3.73 -8.72
C GLN A 54 -1.43 3.21 -10.13
N ASP A 55 -0.45 3.20 -11.03
CA ASP A 55 -0.63 2.69 -12.39
C ASP A 55 -1.04 1.22 -12.39
N ARG A 56 -0.43 0.40 -11.53
CA ARG A 56 -0.81 -1.01 -11.38
C ARG A 56 -2.25 -1.17 -10.91
N THR A 57 -2.70 -0.39 -9.94
CA THR A 57 -4.10 -0.45 -9.46
C THR A 57 -5.10 -0.03 -10.54
N ALA A 58 -4.76 1.00 -11.33
CA ALA A 58 -5.59 1.44 -12.45
C ALA A 58 -5.68 0.38 -13.55
N LEU A 59 -4.57 -0.31 -13.86
CA LEU A 59 -4.55 -1.41 -14.81
C LEU A 59 -5.38 -2.60 -14.35
N GLU A 60 -5.30 -2.99 -13.07
CA GLU A 60 -6.12 -4.06 -12.53
C GLU A 60 -7.61 -3.74 -12.60
N LEU A 61 -8.00 -2.51 -12.25
CA LEU A 61 -9.39 -2.07 -12.36
C LEU A 61 -9.90 -2.06 -13.80
N ALA A 62 -9.07 -1.61 -14.75
CA ALA A 62 -9.39 -1.64 -16.17
C ALA A 62 -9.55 -3.08 -16.70
N ARG A 63 -8.67 -4.00 -16.28
CA ARG A 63 -8.74 -5.43 -16.62
C ARG A 63 -9.99 -6.08 -16.07
N ALA A 64 -10.32 -5.84 -14.80
CA ALA A 64 -11.53 -6.36 -14.16
C ALA A 64 -12.79 -5.88 -14.89
N ARG A 65 -12.85 -4.58 -15.24
CA ARG A 65 -13.96 -4.01 -16.01
C ARG A 65 -14.09 -4.66 -17.39
N LEU A 66 -12.96 -4.88 -18.07
CA LEU A 66 -12.94 -5.53 -19.37
C LEU A 66 -13.42 -6.98 -19.29
N ALA A 67 -12.95 -7.74 -18.30
CA ALA A 67 -13.39 -9.11 -18.04
C ALA A 67 -14.90 -9.19 -17.79
N PHE A 68 -15.45 -8.27 -16.98
CA PHE A 68 -16.88 -8.17 -16.75
C PHE A 68 -17.67 -7.94 -18.04
N VAL A 69 -17.25 -6.97 -18.87
CA VAL A 69 -17.93 -6.66 -20.15
C VAL A 69 -17.85 -7.84 -21.12
N ARG A 70 -16.72 -8.56 -21.16
CA ARG A 70 -16.60 -9.78 -21.97
C ARG A 70 -17.55 -10.87 -21.49
N ALA A 71 -17.57 -11.16 -20.19
CA ALA A 71 -18.46 -12.17 -19.62
C ALA A 71 -19.94 -11.82 -19.82
N ASP A 72 -20.32 -10.55 -19.71
CA ASP A 72 -21.70 -10.13 -19.95
C ASP A 72 -22.10 -10.28 -21.42
N ARG A 73 -21.20 -9.98 -22.37
CA ARG A 73 -21.43 -10.25 -23.79
C ARG A 73 -21.58 -11.74 -24.07
N GLU A 74 -20.72 -12.57 -23.48
CA GLU A 74 -20.77 -14.02 -23.64
C GLU A 74 -22.08 -14.60 -23.10
N ARG A 75 -22.52 -14.19 -21.90
CA ARG A 75 -23.82 -14.58 -21.34
C ARG A 75 -24.99 -14.20 -22.25
N ARG A 76 -24.96 -13.01 -22.84
CA ARG A 76 -25.99 -12.56 -23.79
C ARG A 76 -25.96 -13.39 -25.07
N ALA A 77 -24.78 -13.73 -25.59
CA ALA A 77 -24.62 -14.59 -26.75
C ALA A 77 -25.18 -16.00 -26.47
N THR A 78 -24.78 -16.63 -25.36
CA THR A 78 -25.30 -17.94 -24.95
C THR A 78 -26.82 -17.92 -24.77
N ARG A 79 -27.38 -16.85 -24.16
CA ARG A 79 -28.84 -16.69 -24.06
C ARG A 79 -29.51 -16.56 -25.42
N ALA A 80 -28.93 -15.81 -26.36
CA ALA A 80 -29.49 -15.67 -27.70
C ALA A 80 -29.46 -17.01 -28.47
N GLU A 81 -28.39 -17.79 -28.33
CA GLU A 81 -28.26 -19.11 -28.95
C GLU A 81 -29.21 -20.15 -28.34
N THR A 82 -29.41 -20.10 -27.01
CA THR A 82 -30.27 -21.04 -26.29
C THR A 82 -31.76 -20.68 -26.31
N ALA A 83 -32.10 -19.40 -26.54
CA ALA A 83 -33.49 -18.93 -26.62
C ALA A 83 -34.38 -19.72 -27.59
N PRO A 84 -33.98 -20.00 -28.86
CA PRO A 84 -34.82 -20.77 -29.77
C PRO A 84 -35.01 -22.22 -29.32
N LEU A 85 -34.01 -22.83 -28.66
CA LEU A 85 -34.11 -24.18 -28.12
C LEU A 85 -35.05 -24.23 -26.91
N ALA A 86 -34.92 -23.27 -25.99
CA ALA A 86 -35.78 -23.12 -24.83
C ALA A 86 -37.25 -22.91 -25.23
N ALA A 87 -37.49 -22.07 -26.26
CA ALA A 87 -38.82 -21.85 -26.81
C ALA A 87 -39.45 -23.13 -27.37
N ARG A 88 -38.67 -23.99 -28.04
CA ARG A 88 -39.14 -25.31 -28.51
C ARG A 88 -39.55 -26.24 -27.38
N TRP A 89 -38.96 -26.08 -26.19
CA TRP A 89 -39.28 -26.87 -25.00
C TRP A 89 -40.32 -26.20 -24.09
N GLY A 90 -40.93 -25.09 -24.52
CA GLY A 90 -41.91 -24.35 -23.72
C GLY A 90 -41.32 -23.67 -22.48
N LEU A 91 -39.99 -23.54 -22.40
CA LEU A 91 -39.30 -22.87 -21.31
C LEU A 91 -39.31 -21.36 -21.57
N ALA A 92 -39.97 -20.61 -20.70
CA ALA A 92 -39.93 -19.15 -20.70
C ALA A 92 -38.83 -18.64 -19.76
N PRO A 93 -38.21 -17.49 -20.07
CA PRO A 93 -37.32 -16.83 -19.11
C PRO A 93 -38.09 -16.52 -17.82
N ALA A 94 -37.38 -16.57 -16.68
CA ALA A 94 -37.97 -16.25 -15.38
C ALA A 94 -38.62 -14.85 -15.41
N ASP A 95 -39.85 -14.75 -14.88
CA ASP A 95 -40.57 -13.48 -14.80
C ASP A 95 -39.76 -12.50 -13.93
N ALA A 96 -39.71 -11.22 -14.32
CA ALA A 96 -39.01 -10.18 -13.55
C ALA A 96 -39.55 -10.08 -12.11
N LYS A 97 -40.82 -10.45 -11.89
CA LYS A 97 -41.44 -10.55 -10.57
C LYS A 97 -40.88 -11.68 -9.69
N GLN A 98 -40.22 -12.66 -10.30
CA GLN A 98 -39.57 -13.79 -9.64
C GLN A 98 -38.06 -13.54 -9.39
N VAL A 99 -37.51 -12.47 -9.95
CA VAL A 99 -36.11 -12.08 -9.73
C VAL A 99 -36.03 -11.26 -8.44
N ILE A 100 -35.67 -11.93 -7.35
CA ILE A 100 -35.40 -11.25 -6.07
C ILE A 100 -34.02 -10.60 -6.18
N ALA A 101 -33.99 -9.26 -6.19
CA ALA A 101 -32.74 -8.52 -6.05
C ALA A 101 -32.22 -8.72 -4.62
N LEU A 102 -31.14 -9.50 -4.48
CA LEU A 102 -30.51 -9.71 -3.19
C LEU A 102 -29.86 -8.39 -2.72
N PRO A 103 -30.12 -7.93 -1.49
CA PRO A 103 -29.42 -6.77 -0.94
C PRO A 103 -27.90 -6.97 -0.95
N SER A 104 -27.15 -5.88 -1.10
CA SER A 104 -25.69 -5.91 -1.23
C SER A 104 -24.99 -6.62 -0.08
N GLU A 105 -25.60 -6.62 1.10
CA GLU A 105 -25.11 -7.28 2.31
C GLU A 105 -25.07 -8.81 2.18
N TYR A 106 -25.88 -9.40 1.29
CA TYR A 106 -25.94 -10.83 1.01
C TYR A 106 -25.15 -11.25 -0.22
N LEU A 107 -24.68 -10.29 -1.02
CA LEU A 107 -23.75 -10.55 -2.12
C LEU A 107 -22.36 -10.67 -1.52
N ALA A 108 -22.00 -11.89 -1.12
CA ALA A 108 -20.69 -12.19 -0.56
C ALA A 108 -19.59 -11.64 -1.48
N ALA A 109 -18.78 -10.74 -0.95
CA ALA A 109 -17.56 -10.26 -1.59
C ALA A 109 -16.57 -11.42 -1.67
N GLY A 110 -16.70 -12.29 -2.67
CA GLY A 110 -15.64 -13.19 -3.16
C GLY A 110 -14.81 -13.94 -2.13
N VAL A 111 -15.37 -14.27 -0.96
CA VAL A 111 -14.76 -15.19 0.01
C VAL A 111 -15.82 -16.23 0.29
N THR A 112 -15.54 -17.45 -0.14
CA THR A 112 -16.27 -18.67 0.25
C THR A 112 -16.56 -18.60 1.74
N PRO A 113 -17.84 -18.56 2.18
CA PRO A 113 -18.13 -18.77 3.57
C PRO A 113 -17.85 -20.24 3.85
N ASP A 114 -16.79 -20.47 4.61
CA ASP A 114 -16.55 -21.74 5.27
C ASP A 114 -17.83 -22.11 6.03
N ARG A 115 -18.33 -23.29 5.73
CA ARG A 115 -19.62 -23.76 6.21
C ARG A 115 -19.48 -24.10 7.68
N ASP A 116 -20.46 -23.64 8.44
CA ASP A 116 -21.04 -24.31 9.59
C ASP A 116 -20.18 -24.40 10.88
N GLY A 117 -20.46 -23.47 11.80
CA GLY A 117 -20.89 -23.89 13.14
C GLY A 117 -19.84 -24.45 14.11
N GLU A 118 -18.66 -23.84 14.23
CA GLU A 118 -17.72 -24.13 15.33
C GLU A 118 -17.52 -22.90 16.25
N PRO A 119 -17.48 -23.09 17.57
CA PRO A 119 -17.42 -21.99 18.54
C PRO A 119 -16.10 -21.24 18.39
N ALA A 120 -16.20 -19.90 18.43
CA ALA A 120 -15.09 -18.96 18.28
C ALA A 120 -13.80 -19.45 18.96
N SER A 121 -12.91 -20.04 18.15
CA SER A 121 -11.69 -20.63 18.67
C SER A 121 -10.70 -19.54 19.02
N VAL A 122 -9.92 -19.76 20.08
CA VAL A 122 -8.88 -18.87 20.60
C VAL A 122 -7.91 -18.40 19.50
N LEU A 123 -7.80 -19.18 18.43
CA LEU A 123 -7.02 -18.87 17.23
C LEU A 123 -7.53 -17.63 16.48
N ALA A 124 -8.85 -17.47 16.35
CA ALA A 124 -9.46 -16.30 15.69
C ALA A 124 -9.29 -15.01 16.51
N TRP A 125 -9.21 -15.13 17.85
CA TRP A 125 -8.88 -14.01 18.72
C TRP A 125 -7.38 -13.68 18.67
N ALA A 126 -6.52 -14.70 18.65
CA ALA A 126 -5.07 -14.53 18.50
C ALA A 126 -4.71 -13.92 17.14
N GLU A 127 -5.40 -14.27 16.06
CA GLU A 127 -5.21 -13.67 14.73
C GLU A 127 -5.66 -12.21 14.68
N ARG A 128 -6.73 -11.87 15.41
CA ARG A 128 -7.21 -10.49 15.51
C ARG A 128 -6.29 -9.63 16.37
N ALA A 129 -5.75 -10.19 17.46
CA ALA A 129 -4.76 -9.54 18.30
C ALA A 129 -3.40 -9.40 17.60
N SER A 130 -2.98 -10.39 16.79
CA SER A 130 -1.74 -10.32 16.03
C SER A 130 -1.80 -9.29 14.91
N ARG A 131 -2.95 -9.13 14.24
CA ARG A 131 -3.18 -8.05 13.26
C ARG A 131 -3.13 -6.66 13.88
N ALA A 132 -3.53 -6.51 15.14
CA ALA A 132 -3.46 -5.23 15.84
C ALA A 132 -2.03 -4.89 16.32
N LEU A 133 -1.22 -5.92 16.62
CA LEU A 133 0.13 -5.74 17.17
C LEU A 133 1.24 -5.75 16.10
N VAL A 134 0.99 -6.28 14.90
CA VAL A 134 1.98 -6.31 13.80
C VAL A 134 1.35 -5.81 12.49
N PRO A 135 1.35 -4.48 12.25
CA PRO A 135 0.84 -3.91 11.01
C PRO A 135 1.67 -4.26 9.76
N GLU A 136 2.89 -4.79 9.93
CA GLU A 136 3.85 -4.96 8.82
C GLU A 136 3.91 -6.37 8.20
N ALA A 137 3.16 -7.37 8.68
CA ALA A 137 3.30 -8.75 8.19
C ALA A 137 2.49 -9.08 6.92
N THR A 138 1.63 -8.18 6.41
CA THR A 138 0.84 -8.44 5.18
C THR A 138 1.63 -8.28 3.89
N ALA A 139 2.93 -7.96 3.95
CA ALA A 139 3.76 -7.73 2.77
C ALA A 139 4.44 -8.99 2.19
N ARG A 140 4.34 -10.19 2.80
CA ARG A 140 5.13 -11.38 2.39
C ARG A 140 4.36 -12.64 2.01
N VAL A 141 3.04 -12.59 1.84
CA VAL A 141 2.27 -13.76 1.35
C VAL A 141 1.56 -13.43 0.04
N ARG A 142 2.35 -13.17 -1.00
CA ARG A 142 1.95 -13.41 -2.39
C ARG A 142 3.20 -13.61 -3.25
N ALA A 143 3.82 -14.76 -3.06
CA ALA A 143 4.66 -15.38 -4.06
C ALA A 143 4.16 -16.81 -4.22
N GLN A 144 3.96 -17.24 -5.48
CA GLN A 144 3.44 -18.53 -5.94
C GLN A 144 1.91 -18.65 -5.87
N ASP A 145 1.22 -18.19 -6.91
CA ASP A 145 0.93 -18.99 -8.13
C ASP A 145 0.58 -18.06 -9.32
#